data_AF-A0A9P0L9Z1-F1
#
_entry.id   AF-A0A9P0L9Z1-F1
#
_cell.length_a   1.000
_cell.length_b   1.000
_cell.length_c   1.000
_cell.angle_alpha   90.00
_cell.angle_beta   90.00
_cell.angle_gamma   90.00
#
_symmetry.space_group_name_H-M   'P 1'
#
loop_
_entity.id
_entity.type
_entity.pdbx_description
1 polymer ?
#
loop_
_entity_poly.entity_id
_entity_poly.type
_entity_poly.pdbx_seq_one_letter_code
_entity_poly.pdbx_strand_id
1 'polypeptide(L)'
;MEGNVELLDHPPYSPDLSPNDLVTFPKIKNRLRGQRFPSPEEAVNAFKNAVLDLPANEWNKCFENWFECMQMCIDLRGEYFEKQ
;
A
#
# COMPACT_ATOMS: atom_id res chain seq x y z
N MET A 1 26.72 -1.47 7.72
CA MET A 1 26.43 -0.65 6.52
C MET A 1 25.01 -0.16 6.68
N GLU A 2 24.81 0.95 7.40
CA GLU A 2 23.58 1.70 7.24
C GLU A 2 23.65 2.31 5.84
N GLY A 3 22.78 1.85 4.94
CA GLY A 3 22.70 2.43 3.60
C GLY A 3 22.33 3.91 3.73
N ASN A 4 22.88 4.74 2.85
CA ASN A 4 22.45 6.14 2.70
C ASN A 4 20.99 6.16 2.24
N VAL A 5 20.06 6.07 3.19
CA VAL A 5 18.62 6.15 2.96
C VAL A 5 18.16 7.54 3.36
N GLU A 6 17.63 8.29 2.42
CA GLU A 6 16.92 9.52 2.71
C GLU A 6 15.50 9.20 3.19
N LEU A 7 15.11 9.81 4.30
CA LEU A 7 13.76 9.71 4.83
C LEU A 7 12.89 10.77 4.16
N LEU A 8 11.74 10.35 3.64
CA LEU A 8 10.73 11.27 3.14
C LEU A 8 9.85 11.76 4.29
N ASP A 9 9.53 13.05 4.29
CA ASP A 9 8.57 13.60 5.24
C ASP A 9 7.20 12.96 5.04
N HIS A 10 6.58 12.55 6.15
CA HIS A 10 5.24 11.95 6.14
C HIS A 10 4.36 12.65 7.19
N PRO A 11 3.24 13.27 6.78
CA PRO A 11 2.34 13.93 7.71
C PRO A 11 1.67 12.93 8.65
N PRO A 12 1.37 13.31 9.91
CA PRO A 12 0.70 12.44 10.85
C PRO A 12 -0.72 12.08 10.34
N TYR A 13 -1.19 10.89 10.70
CA TYR A 13 -2.54 10.39 10.38
C TYR A 13 -2.90 10.42 8.88
N SER A 14 -1.94 10.26 7.97
CA SER A 14 -2.19 10.29 6.53
C SER A 14 -2.01 8.91 5.87
N PRO A 15 -2.83 7.90 6.23
CA PRO A 15 -2.79 6.60 5.57
C PRO A 15 -3.14 6.71 4.08
N ASP A 16 -3.88 7.75 3.71
CA ASP A 16 -4.17 8.15 2.33
C ASP A 16 -2.94 8.69 1.57
N LEU A 17 -1.81 8.88 2.25
CA LEU A 17 -0.52 9.18 1.62
C LEU A 17 0.49 8.03 1.78
N SER A 18 0.05 6.89 2.30
CA SER A 18 0.88 5.68 2.41
C SER A 18 0.61 4.76 1.21
N PRO A 19 1.63 4.44 0.39
CA PRO A 19 1.45 3.59 -0.79
C PRO A 19 1.01 2.17 -0.41
N ASN A 20 1.44 1.68 0.77
CA ASN A 20 1.06 0.36 1.25
C ASN A 20 -0.41 0.31 1.67
N ASP A 21 -0.88 1.32 2.41
CA ASP A 21 -2.23 1.34 2.96
C ASP A 21 -3.29 1.55 1.88
N LEU A 22 -3.03 2.45 0.92
CA LEU A 22 -3.96 2.74 -0.17
C LEU A 22 -3.91 1.78 -1.35
N VAL A 23 -2.73 1.27 -1.71
CA VAL A 23 -2.57 0.61 -3.01
C VAL A 23 -2.21 -0.86 -2.86
N THR A 24 -1.12 -1.16 -2.15
CA THR A 24 -0.58 -2.53 -2.09
C THR A 24 -1.44 -3.46 -1.23
N PHE A 25 -1.80 -3.04 0.00
CA PHE A 25 -2.59 -3.88 0.90
C PHE A 25 -3.99 -4.19 0.39
N PRO A 26 -4.76 -3.25 -0.19
CA PRO A 26 -6.06 -3.58 -0.75
C PRO A 26 -5.98 -4.65 -1.84
N LYS A 27 -4.97 -4.59 -2.73
CA LYS A 27 -4.77 -5.62 -3.78
C LYS A 27 -4.49 -7.00 -3.19
N ILE A 28 -3.57 -7.09 -2.22
CA ILE A 28 -3.24 -8.37 -1.57
C ILE A 28 -4.43 -8.89 -0.76
N LYS A 29 -5.05 -8.03 0.06
CA LYS A 29 -6.23 -8.39 0.85
C LYS A 29 -7.39 -8.86 -0.04
N ASN A 30 -7.58 -8.26 -1.22
CA ASN A 30 -8.58 -8.70 -2.19
C ASN A 30 -8.30 -10.10 -2.74
N ARG A 31 -7.03 -10.45 -3.02
CA ARG A 31 -6.64 -11.81 -3.44
C ARG A 31 -6.91 -12.85 -2.35
N LEU A 32 -6.70 -12.48 -1.09
CA LEU A 32 -6.89 -13.35 0.08
C LEU A 32 -8.32 -13.31 0.64
N ARG A 33 -9.20 -12.49 0.05
CA ARG A 33 -10.54 -12.25 0.58
C ARG A 33 -11.35 -13.54 0.61
N GLY A 34 -11.98 -13.81 1.76
CA GLY A 34 -12.84 -14.99 1.94
C GLY A 34 -12.10 -16.28 2.27
N GLN A 35 -10.76 -16.31 2.17
CA GLN A 35 -9.97 -17.45 2.59
C GLN A 35 -10.00 -17.59 4.13
N ARG A 36 -9.91 -18.83 4.60
CA ARG A 36 -9.80 -19.20 6.01
C ARG A 36 -8.53 -19.98 6.19
N PHE A 37 -7.70 -19.55 7.14
CA PHE A 37 -6.43 -20.19 7.45
C PHE A 37 -6.56 -20.91 8.80
N PRO A 38 -6.15 -22.18 8.90
CA PRO A 38 -6.22 -22.96 10.14
C PRO A 38 -5.16 -22.53 11.16
N SER A 39 -4.11 -21.82 10.74
CA SER A 39 -3.07 -21.30 11.62
C SER A 39 -2.54 -19.92 11.18
N PRO A 40 -1.90 -19.16 12.08
CA PRO A 40 -1.21 -17.92 11.72
C PRO A 40 -0.09 -18.12 10.69
N GLU A 41 0.65 -19.22 10.76
CA GLU A 41 1.74 -19.54 9.84
C GLU A 41 1.23 -19.70 8.41
N GLU A 42 0.10 -20.38 8.22
CA GLU A 42 -0.54 -20.52 6.91
C GLU A 42 -1.03 -19.17 6.38
N ALA A 43 -1.60 -18.31 7.23
CA ALA A 43 -2.00 -16.96 6.83
C ALA A 43 -0.80 -16.10 6.38
N VAL A 44 0.31 -16.16 7.12
CA VAL A 44 1.55 -15.45 6.77
C VAL A 44 2.14 -15.97 5.46
N ASN A 45 2.15 -17.28 5.25
CA ASN A 45 2.64 -17.89 4.01
C ASN A 45 1.77 -17.50 2.81
N ALA A 46 0.44 -17.52 2.97
CA ALA A 46 -0.49 -17.07 1.94
C ALA A 46 -0.25 -15.60 1.58
N PHE A 47 -0.03 -14.73 2.57
CA PHE A 47 0.32 -13.33 2.33
C PHE A 47 1.63 -13.17 1.59
N LYS A 48 2.70 -13.87 2.01
CA LYS A 48 4.01 -13.84 1.34
C LYS A 48 3.90 -14.27 -0.12
N ASN A 49 3.20 -15.36 -0.40
CA ASN A 49 3.01 -15.85 -1.76
C ASN A 49 2.21 -14.82 -2.59
N ALA A 50 1.12 -14.26 -2.04
CA ALA A 50 0.33 -13.26 -2.73
C ALA A 50 1.13 -11.99 -3.10
N VAL A 51 2.11 -11.60 -2.26
CA VAL A 51 3.06 -10.51 -2.53
C VAL A 51 4.05 -10.90 -3.63
N LEU A 52 4.65 -12.09 -3.56
CA LEU A 52 5.62 -12.57 -4.55
C LEU A 52 4.98 -12.79 -5.93
N ASP A 53 3.71 -13.16 -5.96
CA ASP A 53 2.91 -13.35 -7.18
C ASP A 53 2.37 -12.02 -7.75
N LEU A 54 2.68 -10.86 -7.16
CA LEU A 54 2.36 -9.57 -7.78
C LEU A 54 3.33 -9.31 -8.93
N PRO A 55 2.84 -9.12 -10.16
CA PRO A 55 3.73 -8.84 -11.27
C PRO A 55 4.40 -7.48 -11.11
N ALA A 56 5.63 -7.35 -11.63
CA ALA A 56 6.47 -6.16 -11.45
C ALA A 56 5.77 -4.84 -11.86
N ASN A 57 4.91 -4.88 -12.87
CA ASN A 57 4.15 -3.71 -13.31
C ASN A 57 3.14 -3.21 -12.27
N GLU A 58 2.63 -4.07 -11.38
CA GLU A 58 1.72 -3.66 -10.31
C GLU A 58 2.45 -2.85 -9.22
N TRP A 59 3.76 -3.08 -9.05
CA TRP A 59 4.59 -2.26 -8.17
C TRP A 59 4.85 -0.87 -8.77
N ASN A 60 5.12 -0.77 -10.07
CA ASN A 60 5.27 0.53 -10.73
C ASN A 60 3.99 1.36 -10.63
N LYS A 61 2.83 0.74 -10.91
CA LYS A 61 1.52 1.39 -10.73
C LYS A 61 1.26 1.83 -9.30
N CYS A 62 1.82 1.14 -8.30
CA CYS A 62 1.69 1.56 -6.91
C CYS A 62 2.33 2.93 -6.66
N PHE A 63 3.53 3.15 -7.20
CA PHE A 63 4.19 4.45 -7.11
C PHE A 63 3.52 5.52 -7.98
N GLU A 64 3.01 5.18 -9.16
CA GLU A 64 2.22 6.11 -10.00
C GLU A 64 0.98 6.60 -9.24
N ASN A 65 0.18 5.67 -8.70
CA ASN A 65 -1.00 6.01 -7.89
C ASN A 65 -0.63 6.81 -6.63
N TRP A 66 0.53 6.56 -6.03
CA TRP A 66 1.00 7.31 -4.86
C TRP A 66 1.25 8.79 -5.18
N PHE A 67 1.80 9.10 -6.35
CA PHE A 67 1.94 10.49 -6.81
C PHE A 67 0.58 11.15 -7.08
N GLU A 68 -0.38 10.41 -7.63
CA GLU A 68 -1.76 10.91 -7.78
C GLU A 68 -2.39 11.24 -6.43
N CYS A 69 -2.20 10.39 -5.42
CA CYS A 69 -2.67 10.62 -4.05
C CYS A 69 -2.07 11.90 -3.43
N MET A 70 -0.77 12.14 -3.64
CA MET A 70 -0.13 13.39 -3.19
C MET A 70 -0.74 14.61 -3.90
N GLN A 71 -0.99 14.52 -5.20
CA GLN A 71 -1.62 15.60 -5.95
C GLN A 71 -3.04 15.88 -5.43
N MET A 72 -3.82 14.84 -5.16
CA MET A 72 -5.16 15.00 -4.57
C MET A 72 -5.10 15.70 -3.20
N CYS A 73 -4.14 15.35 -2.35
CA CYS A 73 -3.95 16.03 -1.07
C CYS A 73 -3.65 17.53 -1.25
N ILE A 74 -2.83 17.89 -2.24
CA ILE A 74 -2.57 19.31 -2.57
C ILE A 74 -3.85 20.00 -3.05
N ASP A 75 -4.58 19.40 -3.97
CA ASP A 75 -5.79 19.96 -4.57
C ASP A 75 -6.91 20.16 -3.53
N LEU A 76 -6.97 19.25 -2.56
CA LEU A 76 -7.92 19.28 -1.44
C LEU A 76 -7.39 20.02 -0.20
N ARG A 77 -6.22 20.68 -0.31
CA ARG A 77 -5.62 21.48 0.78
C ARG A 77 -5.40 20.69 2.08
N GLY A 78 -5.04 19.42 1.96
CA GLY A 78 -4.74 18.53 3.09
C GLY A 78 -5.95 17.78 3.66
N GLU A 79 -7.15 17.93 3.06
CA GLU A 79 -8.32 17.12 3.43
C GLU A 79 -8.25 15.70 2.84
N TYR A 80 -8.80 14.72 3.57
CA TYR A 80 -8.88 13.33 3.13
C TYR A 80 -9.72 13.14 1.86
N PHE A 81 -9.32 12.19 1.01
CA PHE A 81 -10.02 11.90 -0.26
C PHE A 81 -10.65 10.50 -0.38
N GLU A 82 -10.61 9.67 0.66
CA GLU A 82 -11.24 8.34 0.65
C GLU A 82 -12.79 8.37 0.52
N LYS A 83 -13.41 9.56 0.50
CA LYS A 83 -14.88 9.76 0.58
C LYS A 83 -15.47 10.65 -0.52
N GLN A 84 -14.91 10.68 -1.73
CA GLN A 84 -15.57 11.29 -2.89
C GLN A 84 -16.22 10.24 -3.80
#